data_AF-A0A0M0J6Z4-F1
#
_entry.id   AF-A0A0M0J6Z4-F1
#
_cell.length_a   1.000
_cell.length_b   1.000
_cell.length_c   1.000
_cell.angle_alpha   90.00
_cell.angle_beta   90.00
_cell.angle_gamma   90.00
#
_symmetry.space_group_name_H-M   'P 1'
#
loop_
_entity.id
_entity.type
_entity.pdbx_description
1 polymer ?
#
loop_
_entity_poly.entity_id
_entity_poly.type
_entity_poly.pdbx_seq_one_letter_code
_entity_poly.pdbx_strand_id
1 'polypeptide(L)'
;MLTILMKQSQLLEKELFEDRAQMEVLKRRQAEHDAVVKEKDEKIAELEEELSKRRPLNQRVLCIACGRVAGEVEEEEAVPEPKKEPEIDTAEILAKLELLKKKLMSTETKLTSAELQKAILELQLETRTSKIRRELTRDLENIQARAREALATVAKTKEQAQAAERKLSDEIATKGVQIRELQDGLKRRDEQIEFLMQVHDASKECEWVPVLGVVSGAPSHDPSASPAGTSVVPGAVRGAGGSPYAAARHINSGLGSGGGGAGRNGAVGAAVAELTFGQAVAALGPWQCRVCTLRNEAARTLCEACGSDRFQ
;
A
#
# COMPACT_ATOMS: atom_id res chain seq x y z
N MET A 1 -12.13 10.46 -31.25
CA MET A 1 -11.84 11.44 -30.18
C MET A 1 -12.88 11.36 -29.07
N LEU A 2 -14.18 11.55 -29.35
CA LEU A 2 -15.26 11.45 -28.36
C LEU A 2 -15.25 10.14 -27.54
N THR A 3 -15.05 9.00 -28.21
CA THR A 3 -15.01 7.67 -27.57
C THR A 3 -13.81 7.49 -26.61
N ILE A 4 -12.71 8.20 -26.85
CA ILE A 4 -11.53 8.17 -25.97
C ILE A 4 -11.82 8.99 -24.71
N LEU A 5 -12.42 10.18 -24.87
CA LEU A 5 -12.82 11.03 -23.75
C LEU A 5 -13.86 10.35 -22.86
N MET A 6 -14.83 9.64 -23.43
CA MET A 6 -15.81 8.86 -22.65
C MET A 6 -15.18 7.72 -21.84
N LYS A 7 -14.16 7.04 -22.40
CA LYS A 7 -13.44 6.00 -21.64
C LYS A 7 -12.60 6.60 -20.53
N GLN A 8 -11.97 7.75 -20.78
CA GLN A 8 -11.20 8.46 -19.76
C GLN A 8 -12.11 8.98 -18.63
N SER A 9 -13.30 9.51 -18.95
CA SER A 9 -14.25 9.94 -17.92
C SER A 9 -14.74 8.77 -17.07
N GLN A 10 -15.02 7.61 -17.68
CA GLN A 10 -15.43 6.40 -16.95
C GLN A 10 -14.31 5.88 -16.02
N LEU A 11 -13.05 5.95 -16.44
CA LEU A 11 -11.92 5.57 -15.59
C LEU A 11 -11.79 6.51 -14.39
N LEU A 12 -11.87 7.82 -14.61
CA LEU A 12 -11.82 8.81 -13.53
C LEU A 12 -12.99 8.68 -12.56
N GLU A 13 -14.19 8.41 -13.05
CA GLU A 13 -15.36 8.14 -12.19
C GLU A 13 -15.16 6.90 -11.32
N LYS A 14 -14.55 5.85 -11.88
CA LYS A 14 -14.21 4.63 -11.13
C LYS A 14 -13.14 4.90 -10.06
N GLU A 15 -12.07 5.60 -10.40
CA GLU A 15 -11.02 5.99 -9.46
C GLU A 15 -11.59 6.86 -8.32
N LEU A 16 -12.42 7.87 -8.64
CA LEU A 16 -13.09 8.69 -7.63
C LEU A 16 -14.02 7.88 -6.72
N PHE A 17 -14.66 6.84 -7.25
CA PHE A 17 -15.50 5.95 -6.45
C PHE A 17 -14.66 5.09 -5.49
N GLU A 18 -13.56 4.53 -5.98
CA GLU A 18 -12.61 3.74 -5.16
C GLU A 18 -11.99 4.60 -4.05
N ASP A 19 -11.57 5.83 -4.36
CA ASP A 19 -11.02 6.78 -3.38
C ASP A 19 -12.05 7.15 -2.30
N ARG A 20 -13.31 7.39 -2.70
CA ARG A 20 -14.40 7.64 -1.73
C ARG A 20 -14.62 6.44 -0.82
N ALA A 21 -14.60 5.23 -1.36
CA ALA A 21 -14.73 4.01 -0.58
C ALA A 21 -13.56 3.84 0.41
N GLN A 22 -12.32 4.11 -0.02
CA GLN A 22 -11.15 4.08 0.86
C GLN A 22 -11.24 5.13 1.97
N MET A 23 -11.70 6.35 1.64
CA MET A 23 -11.92 7.41 2.63
C MET A 23 -12.95 7.01 3.69
N GLU A 24 -14.03 6.32 3.31
CA GLU A 24 -15.01 5.83 4.29
C GLU A 24 -14.44 4.72 5.19
N VAL A 25 -13.58 3.83 4.67
CA VAL A 25 -12.87 2.85 5.51
C VAL A 25 -11.94 3.53 6.50
N LEU A 26 -11.19 4.54 6.06
CA LEU A 26 -10.30 5.31 6.94
C LEU A 26 -11.07 6.06 8.03
N LYS A 27 -12.21 6.69 7.69
CA LYS A 27 -13.09 7.34 8.68
C LYS A 27 -13.60 6.35 9.73
N ARG A 28 -13.97 5.12 9.34
CA ARG A 28 -14.38 4.08 10.30
C ARG A 28 -13.24 3.70 11.24
N ARG A 29 -12.04 3.46 10.71
CA ARG A 29 -10.85 3.17 11.54
C ARG A 29 -10.52 4.33 12.48
N GLN A 30 -10.65 5.57 12.00
CA GLN A 30 -10.45 6.75 12.84
C GLN A 30 -11.47 6.80 13.99
N ALA A 31 -12.76 6.56 13.69
CA ALA A 31 -13.80 6.50 14.72
C ALA A 31 -13.57 5.36 15.73
N GLU A 32 -13.08 4.20 15.29
CA GLU A 32 -12.68 3.09 16.17
C GLU A 32 -11.51 3.50 17.09
N HIS A 33 -10.49 4.16 16.56
CA HIS A 33 -9.38 4.68 17.35
C HIS A 33 -9.83 5.74 18.37
N ASP A 34 -10.68 6.68 17.95
CA ASP A 34 -11.23 7.72 18.83
C ASP A 34 -12.06 7.12 19.97
N ALA A 35 -12.82 6.04 19.70
CA ALA A 35 -13.56 5.30 20.73
C ALA A 35 -12.63 4.64 21.75
N VAL A 36 -11.54 4.01 21.31
CA VAL A 36 -10.53 3.39 22.20
C VAL A 36 -9.79 4.43 23.02
N VAL A 37 -9.47 5.60 22.45
CA VAL A 37 -8.86 6.71 23.19
C VAL A 37 -9.80 7.20 24.28
N LYS A 38 -11.08 7.42 23.94
CA LYS A 38 -12.10 7.83 24.90
C LYS A 38 -12.26 6.84 26.07
N GLU A 39 -12.31 5.54 25.80
CA GLU A 39 -12.36 4.50 26.85
C GLU A 39 -11.13 4.56 27.78
N LYS A 40 -9.94 4.82 27.22
CA LYS A 40 -8.71 4.97 28.02
C LYS A 40 -8.71 6.23 28.86
N ASP A 41 -9.20 7.35 28.32
CA ASP A 41 -9.29 8.61 29.05
C ASP A 41 -10.29 8.50 30.21
N GLU A 42 -11.44 7.84 30.00
CA GLU A 42 -12.40 7.51 31.06
C GLU A 42 -11.75 6.66 32.16
N LYS A 43 -10.98 5.63 31.78
CA LYS A 43 -10.26 4.78 32.75
C LYS A 43 -9.16 5.53 33.51
N ILE A 44 -8.48 6.47 32.87
CA ILE A 44 -7.49 7.34 33.54
C ILE A 44 -8.20 8.21 34.57
N ALA A 45 -9.34 8.83 34.21
CA ALA A 45 -10.12 9.65 35.13
C ALA A 45 -10.63 8.84 36.34
N GLU A 46 -11.11 7.60 36.15
CA GLU A 46 -11.49 6.70 37.25
C GLU A 46 -10.32 6.40 38.18
N LEU A 47 -9.14 6.10 37.63
CA LEU A 47 -7.93 5.83 38.42
C LEU A 47 -7.46 7.07 39.19
N GLU A 48 -7.55 8.26 38.59
CA GLU A 48 -7.23 9.52 39.26
C GLU A 48 -8.21 9.81 40.42
N GLU A 49 -9.51 9.54 40.23
CA GLU A 49 -10.50 9.65 41.30
C GLU A 49 -10.25 8.63 42.42
N GLU A 50 -9.91 7.38 42.08
CA GLU A 50 -9.58 6.35 43.06
C GLU A 50 -8.31 6.72 43.86
N LEU A 51 -7.28 7.25 43.19
CA LEU A 51 -6.07 7.75 43.84
C LEU A 51 -6.36 8.94 44.76
N SER A 52 -7.26 9.84 44.36
CA SER A 52 -7.73 10.96 45.19
C SER A 52 -8.44 10.45 46.46
N LYS A 53 -9.32 9.44 46.33
CA LYS A 53 -10.00 8.80 47.48
C LYS A 53 -9.04 8.07 48.41
N ARG A 54 -8.02 7.39 47.87
CA ARG A 54 -7.05 6.62 48.65
C ARG A 54 -6.02 7.49 49.37
N ARG A 55 -5.84 8.75 48.96
CA ARG A 55 -4.88 9.66 49.58
C ARG A 55 -5.58 10.77 50.37
N PRO A 56 -5.67 10.65 51.70
CA PRO A 56 -5.46 11.83 52.52
C PRO A 56 -3.98 12.23 52.35
N LEU A 57 -3.67 13.11 51.39
CA LEU A 57 -2.33 13.67 51.20
C LEU A 57 -1.81 14.51 52.40
N ASN A 58 -2.57 14.55 53.50
CA ASN A 58 -2.18 15.12 54.78
C ASN A 58 -1.82 14.08 55.86
N GLN A 59 -1.73 12.79 55.52
CA GLN A 59 -1.29 11.78 56.49
C GLN A 59 0.24 11.74 56.54
N ARG A 60 0.78 12.46 57.54
CA ARG A 60 2.12 12.34 58.13
C ARG A 60 2.75 10.98 57.77
N VAL A 61 3.69 10.97 56.82
CA VAL A 61 4.48 9.78 56.48
C VAL A 61 5.34 9.44 57.69
N LEU A 62 4.88 8.47 58.48
CA LEU A 62 5.67 7.86 59.55
C LEU A 62 6.74 6.99 58.90
N CYS A 63 8.01 7.21 59.27
CA CYS A 63 9.08 6.32 58.84
C CYS A 63 8.87 4.93 59.49
N ILE A 64 8.63 3.89 58.70
CA ILE A 64 8.41 2.51 59.18
C ILE A 64 9.60 1.99 60.01
N ALA A 65 10.82 2.48 59.76
CA ALA A 65 12.01 2.04 60.46
C ALA A 65 12.19 2.68 61.85
N CYS A 66 11.63 3.87 62.11
CA CYS A 66 11.86 4.57 63.38
C CYS A 66 10.59 5.14 64.04
N GLY A 67 9.42 4.98 63.42
CA GLY A 67 8.13 5.44 63.94
C GLY A 67 8.00 6.96 64.11
N ARG A 68 8.98 7.76 63.66
CA ARG A 68 8.93 9.22 63.84
C ARG A 68 8.16 9.88 62.71
N VAL A 69 7.24 10.76 63.10
CA VAL A 69 6.68 11.79 62.25
C VAL A 69 7.78 12.83 62.01
N ALA A 70 7.99 13.25 60.77
CA ALA A 70 8.80 14.45 60.52
C ALA A 70 8.10 15.68 61.13
N GLY A 71 8.46 16.07 62.36
CA GLY A 71 8.02 17.36 62.92
C GLY A 71 7.84 17.51 64.44
N GLU A 72 7.95 16.48 65.28
CA GLU A 72 7.76 16.63 66.74
C GLU A 72 8.99 16.15 67.52
N VAL A 73 9.62 17.10 68.21
CA VAL A 73 10.76 16.96 69.11
C VAL A 73 10.26 17.34 70.49
N GLU A 74 9.96 16.36 71.35
CA GLU A 74 9.76 16.46 72.81
C GLU A 74 9.86 15.03 73.34
N GLU A 75 10.29 14.69 74.56
CA GLU A 75 11.15 15.22 75.62
C GLU A 75 11.32 13.99 76.56
N GLU A 76 12.44 13.87 77.26
CA GLU A 76 12.72 12.75 78.18
C GLU A 76 11.78 12.74 79.39
N GLU A 77 11.18 11.59 79.72
CA GLU A 77 10.75 11.30 81.10
C GLU A 77 11.13 9.88 81.55
N ALA A 78 11.54 9.80 82.81
CA ALA A 78 12.17 8.68 83.49
C ALA A 78 11.23 8.01 84.52
N VAL A 79 11.72 6.90 85.12
CA VAL A 79 11.26 6.26 86.39
C VAL A 79 10.10 5.24 86.19
N PRO A 80 9.90 4.11 86.97
CA PRO A 80 10.44 3.69 88.28
C PRO A 80 11.01 2.25 88.42
N GLU A 81 11.57 2.02 89.62
CA GLU A 81 12.28 0.85 90.15
C GLU A 81 11.46 -0.47 90.30
N PRO A 82 12.11 -1.65 90.22
CA PRO A 82 11.47 -2.96 90.14
C PRO A 82 11.09 -3.60 91.49
N LYS A 83 9.93 -4.28 91.49
CA LYS A 83 9.45 -5.13 92.59
C LYS A 83 10.22 -6.46 92.63
N LYS A 84 10.57 -6.94 93.83
CA LYS A 84 11.31 -8.20 94.06
C LYS A 84 10.59 -9.40 93.45
N GLU A 85 11.27 -10.03 92.50
CA GLU A 85 10.81 -11.19 91.74
C GLU A 85 11.11 -12.53 92.46
N PRO A 86 10.31 -13.57 92.21
CA PRO A 86 10.50 -14.91 92.76
C PRO A 86 11.82 -15.53 92.28
N GLU A 87 12.49 -16.29 93.16
CA GLU A 87 13.71 -17.03 92.82
C GLU A 87 13.42 -18.01 91.68
N ILE A 88 13.86 -17.65 90.48
CA ILE A 88 13.69 -18.44 89.27
C ILE A 88 14.80 -19.49 89.24
N ASP A 89 14.43 -20.76 89.02
CA ASP A 89 15.38 -21.85 88.82
C ASP A 89 16.22 -21.61 87.54
N THR A 90 17.42 -21.10 87.75
CA THR A 90 18.36 -20.71 86.68
C THR A 90 18.70 -21.86 85.73
N ALA A 91 18.67 -23.12 86.20
CA ALA A 91 18.93 -24.28 85.36
C ALA A 91 17.82 -24.52 84.34
N GLU A 92 16.56 -24.37 84.74
CA GLU A 92 15.41 -24.50 83.84
C GLU A 92 15.38 -23.39 82.79
N ILE A 93 15.76 -22.16 83.17
CA ILE A 93 15.87 -21.02 82.24
C ILE A 93 16.96 -21.28 81.18
N LEU A 94 18.13 -21.76 81.60
CA LEU A 94 19.24 -22.04 80.68
C LEU A 94 18.88 -23.13 79.66
N ALA A 95 18.21 -24.20 80.10
CA ALA A 95 17.72 -25.25 79.20
C ALA A 95 16.69 -24.73 78.19
N LYS A 96 15.76 -23.87 78.63
CA LYS A 96 14.78 -23.21 77.74
C LYS A 96 15.46 -22.27 76.75
N LEU A 97 16.48 -21.53 77.18
CA LEU A 97 17.28 -20.65 76.32
C LEU A 97 18.01 -21.43 75.23
N GLU A 98 18.64 -22.56 75.53
CA GLU A 98 19.29 -23.39 74.51
C GLU A 98 18.28 -23.97 73.50
N LEU A 99 17.11 -24.40 73.97
CA LEU A 99 16.05 -24.90 73.09
C LEU A 99 15.53 -23.79 72.17
N LEU A 100 15.29 -22.59 72.69
CA LEU A 100 14.88 -21.44 71.89
C LEU A 100 15.95 -21.03 70.89
N LYS A 101 17.23 -21.04 71.29
CA LYS A 101 18.35 -20.78 70.38
C LYS A 101 18.40 -21.78 69.23
N LYS A 102 18.24 -23.09 69.50
CA LYS A 102 18.17 -24.12 68.45
C LYS A 102 16.98 -23.93 67.52
N LYS A 103 15.79 -23.61 68.06
CA LYS A 103 14.60 -23.33 67.26
C LYS A 103 14.81 -22.10 66.38
N LEU A 104 15.37 -21.02 66.93
CA LEU A 104 15.63 -19.76 66.23
C LEU A 104 16.64 -19.96 65.09
N MET A 105 17.74 -20.68 65.33
CA MET A 105 18.69 -21.04 64.27
C MET A 105 18.05 -21.92 63.18
N SER A 106 17.17 -22.85 63.55
CA SER A 106 16.45 -23.68 62.57
C SER A 106 15.44 -22.86 61.74
N THR A 107 14.76 -21.88 62.34
CA THR A 107 13.85 -20.99 61.61
C THR A 107 14.61 -20.01 60.73
N GLU A 108 15.75 -19.49 61.19
CA GLU A 108 16.61 -18.57 60.44
C GLU A 108 17.21 -19.25 59.19
N THR A 109 17.70 -20.49 59.34
CA THR A 109 18.18 -21.29 58.19
C THR A 109 17.07 -21.63 57.19
N LYS A 110 15.85 -21.88 57.66
CA LYS A 110 14.68 -22.10 56.77
C LYS A 110 14.24 -20.82 56.07
N LEU A 111 14.23 -19.69 56.79
CA LEU A 111 13.84 -18.39 56.24
C LEU A 111 14.84 -17.96 55.16
N THR A 112 16.13 -17.99 55.46
CA THR A 112 17.20 -17.67 54.50
C THR A 112 17.18 -18.59 53.28
N SER A 113 16.92 -19.90 53.48
CA SER A 113 16.75 -20.82 52.35
C SER A 113 15.52 -20.50 51.50
N ALA A 114 14.39 -20.12 52.10
CA ALA A 114 13.17 -19.77 51.38
C ALA A 114 13.31 -18.44 50.61
N GLU A 115 13.95 -17.45 51.23
CA GLU A 115 14.29 -16.16 50.60
C GLU A 115 15.24 -16.36 49.41
N LEU A 116 16.25 -17.22 49.55
CA LEU A 116 17.15 -17.57 48.45
C LEU A 116 16.40 -18.28 47.31
N GLN A 117 15.51 -19.23 47.61
CA GLN A 117 14.68 -19.90 46.60
C GLN A 117 13.77 -18.91 45.86
N LYS A 118 13.16 -17.97 46.58
CA LYS A 118 12.34 -16.91 45.99
C LYS A 118 13.16 -16.03 45.05
N ALA A 119 14.33 -15.57 45.47
CA ALA A 119 15.21 -14.75 44.64
C ALA A 119 15.66 -15.47 43.35
N ILE A 120 15.93 -16.78 43.43
CA ILE A 120 16.27 -17.60 42.25
C ILE A 120 15.09 -17.67 41.27
N LEU A 121 13.86 -17.87 41.75
CA LEU A 121 12.68 -17.92 40.89
C LEU A 121 12.37 -16.56 40.23
N GLU A 122 12.54 -15.46 40.97
CA GLU A 122 12.40 -14.11 40.43
C GLU A 122 13.43 -13.85 39.30
N LEU A 123 14.70 -14.21 39.50
CA LEU A 123 15.74 -14.12 38.47
C LEU A 123 15.45 -15.01 37.25
N GLN A 124 14.87 -16.19 37.44
CA GLN A 124 14.45 -17.08 36.35
C GLN A 124 13.29 -16.49 35.53
N LEU A 125 12.37 -15.74 36.16
CA LEU A 125 11.29 -15.06 35.46
C LEU A 125 11.83 -13.88 34.63
N GLU A 126 12.71 -13.06 35.20
CA GLU A 126 13.33 -11.94 34.49
C GLU A 126 14.15 -12.41 33.28
N THR A 127 14.91 -13.49 33.41
CA THR A 127 15.66 -14.06 32.28
C THR A 127 14.75 -14.59 31.17
N ARG A 128 13.58 -15.16 31.49
CA ARG A 128 12.57 -15.52 30.46
C ARG A 128 12.02 -14.29 29.74
N THR A 129 11.75 -13.20 30.46
CA THR A 129 11.33 -11.94 29.81
C THR A 129 12.42 -11.38 28.89
N SER A 130 13.70 -11.60 29.20
CA SER A 130 14.82 -11.20 28.32
C SER A 130 14.84 -11.95 26.97
N LYS A 131 14.36 -13.19 26.94
CA LYS A 131 14.29 -13.99 25.70
C LYS A 131 13.15 -13.48 24.82
N ILE A 132 11.96 -13.30 25.40
CA ILE A 132 10.79 -12.75 24.70
C ILE A 132 11.09 -11.36 24.15
N ARG A 133 11.75 -10.49 24.94
CA ARG A 133 12.16 -9.15 24.46
C ARG A 133 13.10 -9.23 23.26
N ARG A 134 14.11 -10.10 23.29
CA ARG A 134 15.04 -10.28 22.17
C ARG A 134 14.37 -10.81 20.91
N GLU A 135 13.42 -11.74 21.06
CA GLU A 135 12.62 -12.26 19.94
C GLU A 135 11.74 -11.14 19.35
N LEU A 136 11.04 -10.38 20.20
CA LEU A 136 10.20 -9.26 19.75
C LEU A 136 11.02 -8.16 19.05
N THR A 137 12.22 -7.83 19.55
CA THR A 137 13.12 -6.87 18.88
C THR A 137 13.53 -7.37 17.50
N ARG A 138 13.90 -8.65 17.37
CA ARG A 138 14.24 -9.24 16.07
C ARG A 138 13.05 -9.22 15.10
N ASP A 139 11.85 -9.52 15.59
CA ASP A 139 10.65 -9.47 14.76
C ASP A 139 10.32 -8.05 14.30
N LEU A 140 10.48 -7.05 15.17
CA LEU A 140 10.33 -5.64 14.79
C LEU A 140 11.36 -5.21 13.74
N GLU A 141 12.62 -5.60 13.88
CA GLU A 141 13.66 -5.35 12.88
C GLU A 141 13.34 -6.01 11.53
N ASN A 142 12.86 -7.25 11.54
CA ASN A 142 12.42 -7.96 10.34
C ASN A 142 11.23 -7.27 9.65
N ILE A 143 10.24 -6.83 10.43
CA ILE A 143 9.08 -6.08 9.91
C ILE A 143 9.55 -4.76 9.31
N GLN A 144 10.44 -4.02 9.98
CA GLN A 144 11.01 -2.79 9.47
C GLN A 144 11.82 -3.00 8.18
N ALA A 145 12.59 -4.09 8.08
CA ALA A 145 13.32 -4.44 6.87
C ALA A 145 12.37 -4.71 5.69
N ARG A 146 11.31 -5.50 5.91
CA ARG A 146 10.28 -5.77 4.89
C ARG A 146 9.55 -4.49 4.47
N ALA A 147 9.24 -3.61 5.41
CA ALA A 147 8.62 -2.32 5.10
C ALA A 147 9.51 -1.44 4.21
N ARG A 148 10.82 -1.40 4.46
CA ARG A 148 11.78 -0.66 3.63
C ARG A 148 11.89 -1.24 2.22
N GLU A 149 11.91 -2.57 2.11
CA GLU A 149 11.93 -3.25 0.81
C GLU A 149 10.64 -2.95 0.02
N ALA A 150 9.47 -3.02 0.67
CA ALA A 150 8.20 -2.66 0.05
C ALA A 150 8.20 -1.20 -0.44
N LEU A 151 8.68 -0.25 0.37
CA LEU A 151 8.82 1.15 -0.05
C LEU A 151 9.76 1.33 -1.25
N ALA A 152 10.85 0.57 -1.32
CA ALA A 152 11.75 0.59 -2.48
C ALA A 152 11.07 0.06 -3.75
N THR A 153 10.25 -0.99 -3.65
CA THR A 153 9.47 -1.49 -4.79
C THR A 153 8.41 -0.48 -5.27
N VAL A 154 7.76 0.23 -4.35
CA VAL A 154 6.81 1.31 -4.68
C VAL A 154 7.52 2.47 -5.36
N ALA A 155 8.72 2.85 -4.90
CA ALA A 155 9.51 3.89 -5.55
C ALA A 155 9.90 3.51 -6.99
N LYS A 156 10.35 2.27 -7.20
CA LYS A 156 10.72 1.76 -8.53
C LYS A 156 9.53 1.70 -9.49
N THR A 157 8.37 1.23 -9.01
CA THR A 157 7.14 1.18 -9.83
C THR A 157 6.64 2.57 -10.18
N LYS A 158 6.74 3.54 -9.26
CA LYS A 158 6.44 4.95 -9.52
C LYS A 158 7.34 5.54 -10.60
N GLU A 159 8.65 5.29 -10.55
CA GLU A 159 9.59 5.76 -11.57
C GLU A 159 9.28 5.16 -12.95
N GLN A 160 8.94 3.86 -13.00
CA GLN A 160 8.52 3.19 -14.24
C GLN A 160 7.22 3.79 -14.80
N ALA A 161 6.23 4.08 -13.94
CA ALA A 161 4.98 4.72 -14.34
C ALA A 161 5.24 6.13 -14.92
N GLN A 162 6.08 6.94 -14.27
CA GLN A 162 6.47 8.27 -14.76
C GLN A 162 7.22 8.20 -16.09
N ALA A 163 8.09 7.19 -16.28
CA ALA A 163 8.76 6.98 -17.55
C ALA A 163 7.79 6.57 -18.66
N ALA A 164 6.77 5.76 -18.35
CA ALA A 164 5.72 5.39 -19.30
C ALA A 164 4.84 6.61 -19.68
N GLU A 165 4.49 7.45 -18.70
CA GLU A 165 3.74 8.69 -18.91
C GLU A 165 4.48 9.64 -19.86
N ARG A 166 5.79 9.84 -19.66
CA ARG A 166 6.61 10.66 -20.56
C ARG A 166 6.60 10.13 -22.00
N LYS A 167 6.75 8.82 -22.17
CA LYS A 167 6.69 8.19 -23.51
C LYS A 167 5.35 8.41 -24.20
N LEU A 168 4.24 8.27 -23.46
CA LEU A 168 2.90 8.54 -23.99
C LEU A 168 2.72 10.01 -24.34
N SER A 169 3.24 10.92 -23.51
CA SER A 169 3.22 12.36 -23.78
C SER A 169 3.97 12.70 -25.08
N ASP A 170 5.15 12.12 -25.30
CA ASP A 170 5.93 12.33 -26.52
C ASP A 170 5.22 11.77 -27.77
N GLU A 171 4.55 10.62 -27.64
CA GLU A 171 3.75 10.04 -28.72
C GLU A 171 2.53 10.92 -29.06
N ILE A 172 1.83 11.45 -28.05
CA ILE A 172 0.73 12.39 -28.23
C ILE A 172 1.22 13.66 -28.93
N ALA A 173 2.36 14.21 -28.51
CA ALA A 173 2.96 15.39 -29.13
C ALA A 173 3.28 15.14 -30.62
N THR A 174 3.86 13.97 -30.93
CA THR A 174 4.19 13.57 -32.31
C THR A 174 2.94 13.43 -33.17
N LYS A 175 1.88 12.76 -32.66
CA LYS A 175 0.60 12.65 -33.36
C LYS A 175 -0.09 14.00 -33.52
N GLY A 176 0.07 14.92 -32.55
CA GLY A 176 -0.43 16.28 -32.64
C GLY A 176 0.20 17.08 -33.79
N VAL A 177 1.47 16.85 -34.12
CA VAL A 177 2.12 17.43 -35.32
C VAL A 177 1.49 16.86 -36.59
N GLN A 178 1.37 15.53 -36.70
CA GLN A 178 0.77 14.88 -37.88
C GLN A 178 -0.67 15.34 -38.14
N ILE A 179 -1.48 15.51 -37.09
CA ILE A 179 -2.85 16.02 -37.21
C ILE A 179 -2.84 17.43 -37.79
N ARG A 180 -1.95 18.32 -37.34
CA ARG A 180 -1.83 19.68 -37.88
C ARG A 180 -1.43 19.69 -39.35
N GLU A 181 -0.45 18.87 -39.74
CA GLU A 181 -0.06 18.74 -41.15
C GLU A 181 -1.21 18.27 -42.05
N LEU A 182 -2.01 17.32 -41.57
CA LEU A 182 -3.20 16.85 -42.29
C LEU A 182 -4.29 17.93 -42.37
N GLN A 183 -4.49 18.70 -41.31
CA GLN A 183 -5.42 19.83 -41.30
C GLN A 183 -5.00 20.92 -42.29
N ASP A 184 -3.72 21.27 -42.35
CA ASP A 184 -3.19 22.22 -43.33
C ASP A 184 -3.36 21.69 -44.76
N GLY A 185 -3.16 20.38 -44.97
CA GLY A 185 -3.40 19.73 -46.26
C GLY A 185 -4.87 19.68 -46.68
N LEU A 186 -5.80 19.60 -45.73
CA LEU A 186 -7.24 19.73 -45.99
C LEU A 186 -7.58 21.17 -46.37
N LYS A 187 -7.11 22.14 -45.59
CA LYS A 187 -7.36 23.57 -45.85
C LYS A 187 -6.91 23.99 -47.26
N ARG A 188 -5.71 23.56 -47.69
CA ARG A 188 -5.23 23.82 -49.06
C ARG A 188 -6.13 23.22 -50.14
N ARG A 189 -6.73 22.05 -49.89
CA ARG A 189 -7.66 21.43 -50.83
C ARG A 189 -8.99 22.15 -50.87
N ASP A 190 -9.49 22.62 -49.72
CA ASP A 190 -10.71 23.42 -49.67
C ASP A 190 -10.53 24.74 -50.45
N GLU A 191 -9.39 25.41 -50.29
CA GLU A 191 -9.01 26.60 -51.08
C GLU A 191 -8.96 26.30 -52.60
N GLN A 192 -8.44 25.13 -53.00
CA GLN A 192 -8.46 24.70 -54.41
C GLN A 192 -9.87 24.43 -54.93
N ILE A 193 -10.73 23.81 -54.13
CA ILE A 193 -12.13 23.55 -54.49
C ILE A 193 -12.87 24.88 -54.67
N GLU A 194 -12.70 25.81 -53.74
CA GLU A 194 -13.30 27.15 -53.81
C GLU A 194 -12.86 27.88 -55.08
N PHE A 195 -11.56 27.84 -55.40
CA PHE A 195 -11.04 28.40 -56.65
C PHE A 195 -11.67 27.76 -57.90
N LEU A 196 -11.76 26.43 -57.96
CA LEU A 196 -12.38 25.73 -59.09
C LEU A 196 -13.87 26.05 -59.23
N MET A 197 -14.58 26.22 -58.11
CA MET A 197 -15.98 26.66 -58.12
C MET A 197 -16.11 28.06 -58.71
N GLN A 198 -15.25 29.00 -58.31
CA GLN A 198 -15.24 30.36 -58.88
C GLN A 198 -14.97 30.36 -60.39
N VAL A 199 -13.99 29.58 -60.85
CA VAL A 199 -13.69 29.43 -62.29
C VAL A 199 -14.90 28.86 -63.04
N HIS A 200 -15.54 27.84 -62.48
CA HIS A 200 -16.73 27.23 -63.08
C HIS A 200 -17.89 28.23 -63.17
N ASP A 201 -18.16 29.01 -62.13
CA ASP A 201 -19.25 29.99 -62.16
C ASP A 201 -18.95 31.16 -63.12
N ALA A 202 -17.71 31.66 -63.16
CA ALA A 202 -17.29 32.62 -64.17
C ALA A 202 -17.44 32.08 -65.61
N SER A 203 -17.15 30.79 -65.83
CA SER A 203 -17.29 30.16 -67.16
C SER A 203 -18.74 30.03 -67.63
N LYS A 204 -19.72 30.03 -66.71
CA LYS A 204 -21.15 30.04 -67.06
C LYS A 204 -21.62 31.42 -67.53
N GLU A 205 -21.01 32.47 -66.99
CA GLU A 205 -21.33 33.86 -67.36
C GLU A 205 -20.71 34.25 -68.71
N CYS A 206 -19.65 33.55 -69.14
CA CYS A 206 -19.18 33.62 -70.50
C CYS A 206 -20.18 32.95 -71.44
N GLU A 207 -21.12 33.72 -72.00
CA GLU A 207 -21.89 33.31 -73.17
C GLU A 207 -20.89 32.89 -74.26
N TRP A 208 -20.82 31.59 -74.53
CA TRP A 208 -20.05 31.07 -75.65
C TRP A 208 -20.70 31.60 -76.92
N VAL A 209 -20.20 32.74 -77.42
CA VAL A 209 -20.61 33.26 -78.72
C VAL A 209 -20.31 32.15 -79.72
N PRO A 210 -21.32 31.52 -80.33
CA PRO A 210 -21.06 30.50 -81.32
C PRO A 210 -20.27 31.19 -82.43
N VAL A 211 -19.08 30.67 -82.72
CA VAL A 211 -18.26 31.11 -83.84
C VAL A 211 -18.99 30.69 -85.11
N LEU A 212 -20.04 31.43 -85.46
CA LEU A 212 -20.74 31.29 -86.72
C LEU A 212 -19.85 31.92 -87.78
N GLY A 213 -19.15 31.05 -88.50
CA GLY A 213 -18.61 31.36 -89.82
C GLY A 213 -17.16 31.82 -89.84
N VAL A 214 -16.23 30.87 -89.67
CA VAL A 214 -14.94 30.97 -90.38
C VAL A 214 -14.87 29.83 -91.38
N VAL A 215 -14.93 30.26 -92.63
CA VAL A 215 -14.89 29.48 -93.87
C VAL A 215 -13.68 28.56 -93.89
N SER A 216 -13.92 27.31 -94.27
CA SER A 216 -12.91 26.31 -94.59
C SER A 216 -11.91 26.83 -95.61
N GLY A 217 -10.69 27.14 -95.16
CA GLY A 217 -9.50 27.32 -95.99
C GLY A 217 -8.39 26.46 -95.41
N ALA A 218 -8.31 25.20 -95.85
CA ALA A 218 -7.25 24.28 -95.47
C ALA A 218 -5.93 24.68 -96.16
N PRO A 219 -4.83 24.92 -95.43
CA PRO A 219 -3.49 24.90 -96.01
C PRO A 219 -2.95 23.47 -95.94
N SER A 220 -2.71 22.88 -97.11
CA SER A 220 -1.92 21.68 -97.28
C SER A 220 -0.48 21.95 -96.84
N HIS A 221 -0.09 21.41 -95.68
CA HIS A 221 1.30 21.39 -95.22
C HIS A 221 1.92 20.02 -95.49
N ASP A 222 2.96 20.02 -96.32
CA ASP A 222 3.88 18.93 -96.61
C ASP A 222 4.52 18.32 -95.34
N PRO A 223 4.66 16.98 -95.24
CA PRO A 223 5.43 16.34 -94.18
C PRO A 223 6.88 16.11 -94.65
N SER A 224 7.75 17.11 -94.54
CA SER A 224 9.20 16.88 -94.66
C SER A 224 10.00 18.02 -94.02
N ALA A 225 10.23 17.92 -92.71
CA ALA A 225 11.43 18.47 -92.06
C ALA A 225 11.47 18.02 -90.60
N SER A 226 12.36 17.07 -90.31
CA SER A 226 12.91 16.90 -88.97
C SER A 226 13.70 18.14 -88.58
N PRO A 227 13.56 18.64 -87.34
CA PRO A 227 14.68 19.25 -86.64
C PRO A 227 15.08 18.34 -85.49
N ALA A 228 16.31 17.83 -85.59
CA ALA A 228 17.07 17.42 -84.41
C ALA A 228 17.19 18.65 -83.50
N GLY A 229 16.48 18.63 -82.38
CA GLY A 229 16.46 19.69 -81.38
C GLY A 229 16.74 19.09 -80.01
N THR A 230 17.96 19.31 -79.55
CA THR A 230 18.59 18.85 -78.32
C THR A 230 17.71 19.06 -77.08
N SER A 231 17.22 17.95 -76.51
CA SER A 231 16.64 17.92 -75.17
C SER A 231 17.76 18.01 -74.12
N VAL A 232 18.07 19.23 -73.69
CA VAL A 232 18.87 19.45 -72.47
C VAL A 232 17.99 19.11 -71.28
N VAL A 233 18.24 17.93 -70.70
CA VAL A 233 17.65 17.47 -69.45
C VAL A 233 18.28 18.27 -68.29
N PRO A 234 17.51 19.02 -67.48
CA PRO A 234 18.06 19.61 -66.26
C PRO A 234 18.25 18.52 -65.20
N GLY A 235 19.51 18.32 -64.81
CA GLY A 235 19.99 17.92 -63.49
C GLY A 235 19.11 16.98 -62.67
N ALA A 236 19.36 15.67 -62.80
CA ALA A 236 19.05 14.71 -61.76
C ALA A 236 19.89 15.03 -60.51
N VAL A 237 19.32 15.77 -59.57
CA VAL A 237 19.83 15.86 -58.20
C VAL A 237 19.72 14.46 -57.60
N ARG A 238 20.88 13.84 -57.36
CA ARG A 238 21.00 12.65 -56.50
C ARG A 238 20.57 13.02 -55.08
N GLY A 239 19.27 12.99 -54.82
CA GLY A 239 18.72 12.90 -53.48
C GLY A 239 18.82 11.45 -53.03
N ALA A 240 19.70 11.19 -52.06
CA ALA A 240 19.75 9.94 -51.32
C ALA A 240 18.47 9.79 -50.49
N GLY A 241 17.38 9.39 -51.13
CA GLY A 241 16.14 8.94 -50.48
C GLY A 241 16.27 7.47 -50.12
N GLY A 242 16.89 7.18 -48.97
CA GLY A 242 16.85 5.85 -48.37
C GLY A 242 15.40 5.47 -48.07
N SER A 243 14.96 4.37 -48.67
CA SER A 243 13.70 3.68 -48.36
C SER A 243 13.69 3.19 -46.90
N PRO A 244 12.65 3.50 -46.10
CA PRO A 244 12.49 2.92 -44.76
C PRO A 244 11.58 1.69 -44.73
N TYR A 245 11.49 0.90 -45.82
CA TYR A 245 10.73 -0.35 -45.84
C TYR A 245 11.54 -1.52 -46.41
N ALA A 246 12.53 -2.00 -45.65
CA ALA A 246 13.07 -3.35 -45.77
C ALA A 246 13.96 -3.70 -44.56
N ALA A 247 13.35 -4.11 -43.46
CA ALA A 247 14.03 -4.88 -42.42
C ALA A 247 13.08 -5.95 -41.87
N ALA A 248 12.70 -6.89 -42.74
CA ALA A 248 12.24 -8.19 -42.29
C ALA A 248 13.43 -8.90 -41.64
N ARG A 249 13.48 -8.88 -40.31
CA ARG A 249 14.39 -9.72 -39.52
C ARG A 249 14.02 -11.18 -39.78
N HIS A 250 14.83 -11.87 -40.58
CA HIS A 250 15.01 -13.31 -40.45
C HIS A 250 15.60 -13.57 -39.06
N ILE A 251 14.77 -14.07 -38.15
CA ILE A 251 15.24 -14.68 -36.91
C ILE A 251 15.73 -16.08 -37.32
N ASN A 252 17.05 -16.19 -37.40
CA ASN A 252 17.73 -17.46 -37.66
C ASN A 252 17.56 -18.37 -36.44
N SER A 253 17.02 -19.55 -36.70
CA SER A 253 16.85 -20.65 -35.76
C SER A 253 18.21 -21.18 -35.34
N GLY A 254 18.75 -20.65 -34.25
CA GLY A 254 19.91 -21.19 -33.57
C GLY A 254 19.53 -22.41 -32.72
N LEU A 255 19.61 -23.59 -33.33
CA LEU A 255 19.72 -24.88 -32.65
C LEU A 255 20.98 -24.89 -31.78
N GLY A 256 20.80 -24.61 -30.49
CA GLY A 256 21.81 -24.83 -29.45
C GLY A 256 21.44 -26.05 -28.62
N SER A 257 21.87 -27.22 -29.08
CA SER A 257 21.99 -28.42 -28.24
C SER A 257 23.05 -28.17 -27.17
N GLY A 258 22.63 -28.12 -25.92
CA GLY A 258 23.52 -28.10 -24.76
C GLY A 258 22.82 -28.81 -23.61
N GLY A 259 23.10 -30.10 -23.46
CA GLY A 259 22.53 -30.94 -22.42
C GLY A 259 23.12 -30.71 -21.03
N GLY A 260 22.45 -31.28 -20.04
CA GLY A 260 23.03 -31.64 -18.75
C GLY A 260 22.57 -30.77 -17.59
N GLY A 261 21.66 -31.31 -16.77
CA GLY A 261 21.34 -30.72 -15.46
C GLY A 261 20.02 -31.17 -14.89
N ALA A 262 19.93 -32.43 -14.47
CA ALA A 262 18.80 -32.94 -13.70
C ALA A 262 18.67 -32.17 -12.38
N GLY A 263 17.57 -31.42 -12.23
CA GLY A 263 17.18 -30.75 -11.00
C GLY A 263 15.66 -30.73 -10.89
N ARG A 264 15.08 -31.89 -10.56
CA ARG A 264 13.66 -32.00 -10.22
C ARG A 264 13.41 -31.25 -8.92
N ASN A 265 12.69 -30.13 -8.98
CA ASN A 265 11.80 -29.67 -7.93
C ASN A 265 10.58 -29.03 -8.60
N GLY A 266 9.43 -29.68 -8.42
CA GLY A 266 8.19 -29.39 -9.14
C GLY A 266 7.65 -28.00 -8.83
N ALA A 267 7.52 -27.20 -9.87
CA ALA A 267 6.71 -25.99 -9.88
C ALA A 267 5.24 -26.38 -10.07
N VAL A 268 4.43 -26.17 -9.04
CA VAL A 268 2.96 -26.09 -9.18
C VAL A 268 2.63 -24.65 -9.61
N GLY A 269 2.94 -24.35 -10.88
CA GLY A 269 2.63 -23.07 -11.50
C GLY A 269 1.18 -23.05 -11.97
N ALA A 270 0.26 -22.71 -11.08
CA ALA A 270 -1.13 -22.46 -11.45
C ALA A 270 -1.21 -21.18 -12.28
N ALA A 271 -1.72 -21.30 -13.50
CA ALA A 271 -2.09 -20.17 -14.34
C ALA A 271 -3.14 -19.32 -13.61
N VAL A 272 -2.76 -18.11 -13.21
CA VAL A 272 -3.68 -17.12 -12.64
C VAL A 272 -4.44 -16.50 -13.82
N ALA A 273 -5.51 -17.17 -14.24
CA ALA A 273 -6.52 -16.53 -15.07
C ALA A 273 -7.21 -15.45 -14.20
N GLU A 274 -7.28 -14.22 -14.69
CA GLU A 274 -8.10 -13.15 -14.10
C GLU A 274 -9.56 -13.62 -14.05
N LEU A 275 -9.94 -14.21 -12.92
CA LEU A 275 -11.32 -14.49 -12.59
C LEU A 275 -11.98 -13.14 -12.28
N THR A 276 -12.81 -12.69 -13.21
CA THR A 276 -13.75 -11.58 -12.96
C THR A 276 -14.49 -11.81 -11.64
N PHE A 277 -14.74 -10.74 -10.88
CA PHE A 277 -15.29 -10.78 -9.52
C PHE A 277 -16.57 -11.65 -9.37
N GLY A 278 -17.32 -11.85 -10.47
CA GLY A 278 -18.48 -12.75 -10.50
C GLY A 278 -18.16 -14.25 -10.49
N GLN A 279 -17.00 -14.70 -10.96
CA GLN A 279 -16.63 -16.12 -11.00
C GLN A 279 -15.99 -16.65 -9.71
N ALA A 280 -15.41 -15.77 -8.88
CA ALA A 280 -14.83 -16.17 -7.59
C ALA A 280 -15.89 -16.59 -6.56
N VAL A 281 -17.12 -16.06 -6.66
CA VAL A 281 -18.22 -16.39 -5.73
C VAL A 281 -18.79 -17.79 -5.98
N ALA A 282 -18.76 -18.27 -7.24
CA ALA A 282 -19.29 -19.59 -7.59
C ALA A 282 -18.46 -20.77 -7.04
N ALA A 283 -17.18 -20.53 -6.69
CA ALA A 283 -16.31 -21.56 -6.13
C ALA A 283 -16.60 -21.85 -4.63
N LEU A 284 -17.28 -20.95 -3.94
CA LEU A 284 -17.61 -21.09 -2.53
C LEU A 284 -18.90 -21.90 -2.43
N GLY A 285 -18.81 -23.23 -2.37
CA GLY A 285 -19.96 -24.14 -2.23
C GLY A 285 -20.96 -23.75 -1.11
N PRO A 286 -22.12 -24.44 -1.04
CA PRO A 286 -23.18 -24.12 -0.09
C PRO A 286 -22.65 -24.03 1.36
N TRP A 287 -23.15 -23.07 2.12
CA TRP A 287 -22.66 -22.76 3.47
C TRP A 287 -23.77 -22.94 4.51
N GLN A 288 -23.40 -23.28 5.76
CA GLN A 288 -24.35 -23.48 6.85
C GLN A 288 -24.36 -22.26 7.78
N CYS A 289 -25.55 -21.72 8.06
CA CYS A 289 -25.69 -20.57 8.94
C CYS A 289 -25.32 -20.93 10.39
N ARG A 290 -24.46 -20.12 11.03
CA ARG A 290 -24.04 -20.32 12.42
C ARG A 290 -25.14 -20.05 13.45
N VAL A 291 -26.14 -19.23 13.08
CA VAL A 291 -27.23 -18.83 13.99
C VAL A 291 -28.38 -19.83 13.97
N CYS A 292 -28.90 -20.18 12.78
CA CYS A 292 -30.09 -21.04 12.66
C CYS A 292 -29.82 -22.43 12.07
N THR A 293 -28.57 -22.75 11.72
CA THR A 293 -28.15 -24.04 11.13
C THR A 293 -28.69 -24.37 9.72
N LEU A 294 -29.45 -23.47 9.09
CA LEU A 294 -29.93 -23.64 7.72
C LEU A 294 -28.77 -23.68 6.72
N ARG A 295 -28.82 -24.60 5.75
CA ARG A 295 -27.86 -24.68 4.64
C ARG A 295 -28.31 -23.74 3.51
N ASN A 296 -27.51 -22.72 3.22
CA ASN A 296 -27.75 -21.69 2.20
C ASN A 296 -26.94 -21.97 0.93
N GLU A 297 -27.41 -21.43 -0.20
CA GLU A 297 -26.71 -21.50 -1.48
C GLU A 297 -25.40 -20.69 -1.47
N ALA A 298 -24.43 -21.15 -2.27
CA ALA A 298 -23.12 -20.55 -2.48
C ALA A 298 -23.15 -19.03 -2.75
N ALA A 299 -24.11 -18.61 -3.56
CA ALA A 299 -24.24 -17.23 -4.04
C ALA A 299 -24.83 -16.26 -3.01
N ARG A 300 -25.41 -16.75 -1.91
CA ARG A 300 -26.03 -15.88 -0.89
C ARG A 300 -25.00 -15.43 0.14
N THR A 301 -25.01 -14.14 0.46
CA THR A 301 -24.23 -13.53 1.55
C THR A 301 -25.00 -13.47 2.87
N LEU A 302 -26.33 -13.57 2.82
CA LEU A 302 -27.22 -13.54 3.99
C LEU A 302 -28.02 -14.85 4.09
N CYS A 303 -28.32 -15.27 5.32
CA CYS A 303 -29.13 -16.46 5.55
C CYS A 303 -30.60 -16.24 5.19
N GLU A 304 -31.20 -17.18 4.46
CA GLU A 304 -32.60 -17.12 4.02
C GLU A 304 -33.61 -17.15 5.18
N ALA A 305 -33.30 -17.85 6.28
CA ALA A 305 -34.21 -17.94 7.41
C ALA A 305 -34.07 -16.78 8.41
N CYS A 306 -32.84 -16.40 8.78
CA CYS A 306 -32.61 -15.46 9.89
C CYS A 306 -31.93 -14.14 9.49
N GLY A 307 -31.55 -13.97 8.22
CA GLY A 307 -30.92 -12.74 7.72
C GLY A 307 -29.47 -12.49 8.18
N SER A 308 -28.87 -13.38 8.96
CA SER A 308 -27.47 -13.25 9.43
C SER A 308 -26.46 -13.38 8.29
N ASP A 309 -25.38 -12.60 8.35
CA ASP A 309 -24.28 -12.62 7.37
C ASP A 309 -23.50 -13.95 7.45
N ARG A 310 -23.02 -14.43 6.30
CA ARG A 310 -22.14 -15.59 6.18
C ARG A 310 -20.83 -15.44 6.97
N PHE A 311 -20.33 -14.20 7.11
CA PHE A 311 -19.00 -13.93 7.67
C PHE A 311 -18.98 -13.47 9.14
N GLN A 312 -20.13 -13.40 9.81
CA GLN A 312 -20.22 -13.18 11.28
C GLN A 312 -20.06 -14.50 12.05
#